data_AF-A0A418QG45-F1
#
_entry.id   AF-A0A418QG45-F1
#
_cell.length_a   1.000
_cell.length_b   1.000
_cell.length_c   1.000
_cell.angle_alpha   90.00
_cell.angle_beta   90.00
_cell.angle_gamma   90.00
#
_symmetry.space_group_name_H-M   'P 1'
#
loop_
_entity.id
_entity.type
_entity.pdbx_description
1 polymer ?
#
loop_
_entity_poly.entity_id
_entity_poly.type
_entity_poly.pdbx_seq_one_letter_code
_entity_poly.pdbx_strand_id
1 'polypeptide(L)'
;MLHIEFTTDLGAKVTVDVENASALLDTQRQYGRLGWTSGEIPSGGYQFPLENEPDFDWHLIGARKWTSPDGEELVIHKGHAYRRRELEAVDSRKMKLPAAVKYSRGAKSTDPEHIREKSDGEFEYVTLAIFRGGRRQDRYATPGARPGTPTQAPAQAARPAPTRPAPTQPRPAPTRADDEPPF
;
A
#
# COMPACT_ATOMS: atom_id res chain seq x y z
N MET A 1 27.01 17.95 12.58
CA MET A 1 26.41 16.83 13.33
C MET A 1 24.92 17.10 13.49
N LEU A 2 24.10 16.15 13.07
CA LEU A 2 22.65 16.16 13.14
C LEU A 2 22.21 14.96 13.99
N HIS A 3 20.99 15.00 14.50
CA HIS A 3 20.38 13.88 15.21
C HIS A 3 19.03 13.58 14.58
N ILE A 4 18.73 12.29 14.41
CA ILE A 4 17.41 11.82 13.97
C ILE A 4 16.86 10.83 14.99
N GLU A 5 15.63 11.06 15.45
CA GLU A 5 14.92 10.13 16.34
C GLU A 5 14.10 9.14 15.51
N PHE A 6 14.28 7.86 15.80
CA PHE A 6 13.48 6.77 15.25
C PHE A 6 12.63 6.10 16.33
N THR A 7 11.46 5.64 15.90
CA THR A 7 10.74 4.54 16.55
C THR A 7 11.11 3.24 15.84
N THR A 8 11.65 2.29 16.59
CA THR A 8 12.05 0.99 16.05
C THR A 8 10.83 0.12 15.72
N ASP A 9 11.07 -1.00 15.05
CA ASP A 9 10.08 -2.06 14.81
C ASP A 9 9.47 -2.63 16.10
N LEU A 10 10.20 -2.56 17.22
CA LEU A 10 9.74 -2.95 18.55
C LEU A 10 9.13 -1.79 19.37
N GLY A 11 9.04 -0.58 18.80
CA GLY A 11 8.47 0.60 19.46
C GLY A 11 9.44 1.34 20.41
N ALA A 12 10.73 0.99 20.41
CA ALA A 12 11.72 1.71 21.19
C ALA A 12 12.02 3.08 20.55
N LYS A 13 12.32 4.09 21.38
CA LYS A 13 12.82 5.38 20.91
C LYS A 13 14.35 5.34 20.84
N VAL A 14 14.90 5.52 19.65
CA VAL A 14 16.34 5.47 19.39
C VAL A 14 16.77 6.71 18.64
N THR A 15 17.74 7.44 19.17
CA THR A 15 18.35 8.58 18.48
C THR A 15 19.65 8.13 17.81
N VAL A 16 19.81 8.49 16.54
CA VAL A 16 21.00 8.18 15.75
C VAL A 16 21.70 9.48 15.38
N ASP A 17 23.02 9.51 15.58
CA ASP A 17 23.87 10.62 15.15
C ASP A 17 24.16 10.52 13.65
N VAL A 18 24.03 11.64 12.96
CA VAL A 18 24.31 11.78 11.53
C VAL A 18 25.42 12.81 11.36
N GLU A 19 26.47 12.42 10.66
CA GLU A 19 27.69 13.22 10.49
C GLU A 19 27.37 14.61 9.88
N ASN A 20 26.63 14.62 8.77
CA ASN A 20 26.32 15.80 7.98
C ASN A 20 24.94 15.68 7.28
N ALA A 21 24.45 16.79 6.73
CA ALA A 21 23.14 16.84 6.09
C ALA A 21 23.00 15.94 4.85
N SER A 22 24.09 15.71 4.10
CA SER A 22 24.06 14.83 2.92
C SER A 22 23.84 13.36 3.27
N ALA A 23 24.33 12.90 4.42
CA ALA A 23 24.15 11.52 4.87
C ALA A 23 22.74 11.22 5.42
N LEU A 24 21.91 12.24 5.68
CA LEU A 24 20.62 12.08 6.36
C LEU A 24 19.67 11.10 5.66
N LEU A 25 19.49 11.24 4.35
CA LEU A 25 18.57 10.37 3.60
C LEU A 25 19.08 8.93 3.54
N ASP A 26 20.39 8.73 3.46
CA ASP A 26 20.99 7.39 3.46
C ASP A 26 20.82 6.72 4.82
N THR A 27 20.97 7.48 5.92
CA THR A 27 20.63 7.01 7.27
C THR A 27 19.15 6.64 7.36
N GLN A 28 18.23 7.48 6.85
CA GLN A 28 16.80 7.16 6.84
C GLN A 28 16.50 5.87 6.06
N ARG A 29 17.11 5.68 4.88
CA ARG A 29 16.95 4.44 4.10
C ARG A 29 17.49 3.22 4.83
N GLN A 30 18.67 3.35 5.46
CA GLN A 30 19.31 2.26 6.19
C GLN A 30 18.41 1.71 7.30
N TYR A 31 17.90 2.59 8.17
CA TYR A 31 17.04 2.17 9.29
C TYR A 31 15.61 1.88 8.85
N GLY A 32 15.11 2.57 7.83
CA GLY A 32 13.78 2.30 7.28
C GLY A 32 13.65 0.93 6.61
N ARG A 33 14.74 0.33 6.10
CA ARG A 33 14.78 -1.08 5.69
C ARG A 33 14.48 -2.07 6.82
N LEU A 34 14.78 -1.68 8.06
CA LEU A 34 14.45 -2.45 9.26
C LEU A 34 13.00 -2.19 9.73
N GLY A 35 12.23 -1.35 9.02
CA GLY A 35 10.89 -0.93 9.41
C GLY A 35 10.88 0.20 10.45
N TRP A 36 12.03 0.83 10.73
CA TRP A 36 12.10 1.95 11.65
C TRP A 36 11.52 3.21 10.99
N THR A 37 10.88 4.05 11.78
CA THR A 37 10.18 5.25 11.30
C THR A 37 10.61 6.47 12.09
N SER A 38 10.62 7.64 11.47
CA SER A 38 10.93 8.91 12.15
C SER A 38 9.76 9.87 11.98
N GLY A 39 9.28 10.44 13.10
CA GLY A 39 8.06 11.25 13.12
C GLY A 39 6.78 10.44 12.93
N GLU A 40 5.70 11.16 12.61
CA GLU A 40 4.37 10.60 12.36
C GLU A 40 3.93 10.82 10.92
N ILE A 41 2.94 10.05 10.46
CA ILE A 41 2.31 10.27 9.16
C ILE A 41 1.59 11.63 9.22
N PRO A 42 1.87 12.58 8.30
CA PRO A 42 1.17 13.85 8.26
C PRO A 42 -0.34 13.66 8.02
N SER A 43 -1.17 14.58 8.51
CA SER A 43 -2.60 14.61 8.15
C SER A 43 -2.76 14.69 6.62
N GLY A 44 -3.54 13.78 6.05
CA GLY A 44 -3.65 13.63 4.59
C GLY A 44 -2.58 12.73 3.94
N GLY A 45 -1.68 12.17 4.74
CA GLY A 45 -0.52 11.40 4.29
C GLY A 45 0.62 12.24 3.74
N TYR A 46 1.77 11.61 3.52
CA TYR A 46 2.93 12.24 2.88
C TYR A 46 2.56 12.73 1.46
N GLN A 47 3.08 13.89 1.07
CA GLN A 47 2.82 14.48 -0.25
C GLN A 47 4.10 14.42 -1.09
N PHE A 48 4.06 13.71 -2.22
CA PHE A 48 5.20 13.55 -3.12
C PHE A 48 4.85 13.96 -4.56
N PRO A 49 5.86 14.28 -5.40
CA PRO A 49 5.65 14.49 -6.82
C PRO A 49 5.10 13.22 -7.51
N LEU A 50 4.18 13.39 -8.47
CA LEU A 50 3.55 12.27 -9.18
C LEU A 50 4.59 11.39 -9.91
N GLU A 51 5.58 12.02 -10.53
CA GLU A 51 6.66 11.36 -11.29
C GLU A 51 7.61 10.51 -10.43
N ASN A 52 7.53 10.62 -9.11
CA ASN A 52 8.30 9.77 -8.19
C ASN A 52 7.57 8.47 -7.84
N GLU A 53 6.27 8.35 -8.10
CA GLU A 53 5.48 7.19 -7.64
C GLU A 53 6.01 5.82 -8.13
N PRO A 54 6.39 5.65 -9.42
CA PRO A 54 6.73 4.32 -9.93
C PRO A 54 7.94 3.68 -9.23
N ASP A 55 8.92 4.51 -8.84
CA ASP A 55 10.22 4.09 -8.31
C ASP A 55 10.57 4.71 -6.94
N PHE A 56 9.56 5.24 -6.24
CA PHE A 56 9.70 5.77 -4.89
C PHE A 56 10.33 4.74 -3.94
N ASP A 57 11.36 5.15 -3.18
CA ASP A 57 11.93 4.29 -2.15
C ASP A 57 11.10 4.34 -0.87
N TRP A 58 10.24 3.33 -0.70
CA TRP A 58 9.40 3.17 0.47
C TRP A 58 10.17 3.09 1.79
N HIS A 59 11.45 2.69 1.76
CA HIS A 59 12.26 2.65 2.97
C HIS A 59 12.56 4.03 3.53
N LEU A 60 12.44 5.12 2.75
CA LEU A 60 12.60 6.48 3.27
C LEU A 60 11.63 6.82 4.41
N ILE A 61 10.48 6.13 4.44
CA ILE A 61 9.45 6.29 5.47
C ILE A 61 9.25 5.01 6.29
N GLY A 62 10.22 4.07 6.27
CA GLY A 62 10.09 2.80 7.00
C GLY A 62 9.01 1.86 6.44
N ALA A 63 8.61 2.04 5.18
CA ALA A 63 7.64 1.19 4.50
C ALA A 63 8.31 0.23 3.51
N ARG A 64 7.56 -0.76 3.03
CA ARG A 64 8.01 -1.69 1.98
C ARG A 64 6.88 -2.14 1.08
N LYS A 65 7.17 -2.43 -0.19
CA LYS A 65 6.24 -3.13 -1.08
C LYS A 65 6.11 -4.60 -0.64
N TRP A 66 4.92 -5.16 -0.80
CA TRP A 66 4.63 -6.58 -0.56
C TRP A 66 3.50 -7.03 -1.48
N THR A 67 3.65 -8.20 -2.09
CA THR A 67 2.60 -8.83 -2.88
C THR A 67 1.81 -9.79 -1.99
N SER A 68 0.49 -9.60 -1.91
CA SER A 68 -0.38 -10.49 -1.15
C SER A 68 -0.46 -11.88 -1.79
N PRO A 69 -0.93 -12.91 -1.06
CA PRO A 69 -1.21 -14.22 -1.64
C PRO A 69 -2.18 -14.18 -2.83
N ASP A 70 -3.06 -13.18 -2.88
CA ASP A 70 -4.03 -12.96 -3.97
C ASP A 70 -3.41 -12.25 -5.18
N GLY A 71 -2.13 -11.88 -5.11
CA GLY A 71 -1.40 -11.17 -6.17
C GLY A 71 -1.54 -9.65 -6.14
N GLU A 72 -2.14 -9.06 -5.10
CA GLU A 72 -2.31 -7.61 -4.96
C GLU A 72 -1.00 -6.96 -4.47
N GLU A 73 -0.52 -5.93 -5.17
CA GLU A 73 0.60 -5.11 -4.69
C GLU A 73 0.15 -4.13 -3.60
N LEU A 74 0.78 -4.24 -2.43
CA LEU A 74 0.48 -3.46 -1.24
C LEU A 74 1.74 -2.77 -0.73
N VAL A 75 1.54 -1.70 0.03
CA VAL A 75 2.61 -1.08 0.83
C VAL A 75 2.37 -1.39 2.29
N ILE A 76 3.38 -1.94 2.96
CA ILE A 76 3.36 -2.26 4.39
C ILE A 76 4.08 -1.17 5.16
N HIS A 77 3.43 -0.60 6.17
CA HIS A 77 4.01 0.41 7.07
C HIS A 77 3.43 0.27 8.48
N LYS A 78 4.30 0.17 9.50
CA LYS A 78 3.91 -0.11 10.92
C LYS A 78 2.90 -1.27 11.04
N GLY A 79 3.07 -2.36 10.28
CA GLY A 79 2.18 -3.52 10.29
C GLY A 79 0.83 -3.34 9.57
N HIS A 80 0.56 -2.17 8.97
CA HIS A 80 -0.64 -1.93 8.19
C HIS A 80 -0.38 -2.06 6.69
N ALA A 81 -1.35 -2.63 5.97
CA ALA A 81 -1.33 -2.71 4.51
C ALA A 81 -2.12 -1.56 3.88
N TYR A 82 -1.49 -0.85 2.95
CA TYR A 82 -2.05 0.26 2.19
C TYR A 82 -2.17 -0.12 0.72
N ARG A 83 -3.34 0.18 0.14
CA ARG A 83 -3.67 -0.08 -1.26
C ARG A 83 -3.43 1.14 -2.13
N ARG A 84 -2.88 0.92 -3.32
CA ARG A 84 -2.75 1.92 -4.37
C ARG A 84 -4.14 2.22 -4.97
N ARG A 85 -4.47 3.50 -5.10
CA ARG A 85 -5.70 4.01 -5.73
C ARG A 85 -5.33 5.12 -6.68
N GLU A 86 -5.82 5.05 -7.90
CA GLU A 86 -5.72 6.13 -8.85
C GLU A 86 -6.89 7.09 -8.63
N LEU A 87 -6.57 8.39 -8.54
CA LEU A 87 -7.53 9.46 -8.42
C LEU A 87 -7.48 10.26 -9.72
N GLU A 88 -8.62 10.32 -10.40
CA GLU A 88 -8.74 11.10 -11.63
C GLU A 88 -8.60 12.60 -11.35
N ALA A 89 -8.20 13.34 -12.38
CA ALA A 89 -8.15 14.78 -12.30
C ALA A 89 -9.56 15.33 -12.08
N VAL A 90 -9.71 16.19 -11.08
CA VAL A 90 -10.97 16.91 -10.83
C VAL A 90 -10.86 18.25 -11.53
N ASP A 91 -11.61 18.47 -12.61
CA ASP A 91 -11.77 19.79 -13.23
C ASP A 91 -13.20 20.28 -13.02
N SER A 92 -13.43 20.95 -11.89
CA SER A 92 -14.68 21.61 -11.58
C SER A 92 -14.49 23.12 -11.53
N ARG A 93 -15.58 23.88 -11.71
CA ARG A 93 -15.54 25.36 -11.59
C ARG A 93 -15.02 25.84 -10.23
N LYS A 94 -15.15 25.03 -9.18
CA LYS A 94 -14.73 25.35 -7.81
C LYS A 94 -13.33 24.84 -7.47
N MET A 95 -12.86 23.80 -8.14
CA MET A 95 -11.64 23.09 -7.76
C MET A 95 -11.02 22.39 -8.97
N LYS A 96 -9.72 22.63 -9.17
CA LYS A 96 -8.90 21.96 -10.17
C LYS A 96 -7.79 21.17 -9.47
N LEU A 97 -7.94 19.85 -9.42
CA LEU A 97 -6.92 18.95 -8.89
C LEU A 97 -6.35 18.09 -10.02
N PRO A 98 -5.02 18.01 -10.17
CA PRO A 98 -4.42 17.08 -11.11
C PRO A 98 -4.62 15.63 -10.65
N ALA A 99 -4.47 14.70 -11.59
CA ALA A 99 -4.46 13.27 -11.28
C ALA A 99 -3.46 12.95 -10.18
N ALA A 100 -3.81 11.98 -9.35
CA ALA A 100 -2.99 11.59 -8.21
C ALA A 100 -3.02 10.07 -8.01
N VAL A 101 -1.96 9.54 -7.40
CA VAL A 101 -1.94 8.18 -6.88
C VAL A 101 -1.94 8.26 -5.36
N LYS A 102 -2.95 7.64 -4.74
CA LYS A 102 -3.13 7.61 -3.28
C LYS A 102 -2.90 6.21 -2.73
N TYR A 103 -2.09 6.11 -1.68
CA TYR A 103 -1.92 4.90 -0.88
C TYR A 103 -2.70 5.05 0.41
N SER A 104 -3.79 4.31 0.55
CA SER A 104 -4.65 4.39 1.74
C SER A 104 -5.21 3.03 2.17
N ARG A 105 -5.78 2.98 3.36
CA ARG A 105 -6.51 1.83 3.90
C ARG A 105 -7.80 2.29 4.56
N GLY A 106 -8.72 1.38 4.83
CA GLY A 106 -9.87 1.69 5.70
C GLY A 106 -9.39 2.04 7.11
N ALA A 107 -10.03 3.03 7.72
CA ALA A 107 -9.81 3.36 9.12
C ALA A 107 -10.29 2.21 10.01
N LYS A 108 -9.55 1.97 11.09
CA LYS A 108 -9.89 1.04 12.15
C LYS A 108 -10.40 1.85 13.36
N SER A 109 -11.15 1.19 14.23
CA SER A 109 -11.64 1.78 15.49
C SER A 109 -10.51 2.31 16.39
N THR A 110 -9.31 1.73 16.30
CA THR A 110 -8.13 2.13 17.07
C THR A 110 -7.34 3.28 16.45
N ASP A 111 -7.67 3.70 15.22
CA ASP A 111 -6.96 4.81 14.58
C ASP A 111 -7.37 6.14 15.23
N PRO A 112 -6.43 7.04 15.54
CA PRO A 112 -6.78 8.32 16.14
C PRO A 112 -7.55 9.21 15.15
N GLU A 113 -8.47 10.02 15.66
CA GLU A 113 -9.40 10.79 14.81
C GLU A 113 -8.69 11.76 13.85
N HIS A 114 -7.55 12.33 14.26
CA HIS A 114 -6.80 13.30 13.45
C HIS A 114 -6.13 12.72 12.19
N ILE A 115 -6.06 11.39 12.03
CA ILE A 115 -5.57 10.74 10.79
C ILE A 115 -6.69 10.14 9.95
N ARG A 116 -7.95 10.22 10.41
CA ARG A 116 -9.10 9.69 9.68
C ARG A 116 -9.61 10.74 8.70
N GLU A 117 -9.62 10.36 7.43
CA GLU A 117 -10.24 11.13 6.35
C GLU A 117 -11.66 10.64 6.13
N LYS A 118 -12.62 11.56 6.26
CA LYS A 118 -14.01 11.32 5.84
C LYS A 118 -14.07 11.41 4.32
N SER A 119 -14.61 10.36 3.69
CA SER A 119 -14.93 10.36 2.27
C SER A 119 -16.41 10.68 2.07
N ASP A 120 -16.81 10.97 0.84
CA ASP A 120 -18.22 11.07 0.44
C ASP A 120 -18.90 9.69 0.59
N GLY A 121 -19.33 9.35 1.82
CA GLY A 121 -19.91 8.07 2.21
C GLY A 121 -19.71 7.77 3.70
N GLU A 122 -20.11 6.56 4.13
CA GLU A 122 -19.95 6.10 5.53
C GLU A 122 -18.53 5.61 5.85
N PHE A 123 -17.64 5.51 4.87
CA PHE A 123 -16.30 4.96 5.05
C PHE A 123 -15.26 6.02 5.34
N GLU A 124 -14.51 5.80 6.43
CA GLU A 124 -13.33 6.57 6.79
C GLU A 124 -12.05 5.88 6.28
N TYR A 125 -11.09 6.66 5.84
CA TYR A 125 -9.80 6.16 5.35
C TYR A 125 -8.63 6.74 6.15
N VAL A 126 -7.52 6.01 6.15
CA VAL A 126 -6.23 6.50 6.62
C VAL A 126 -5.28 6.49 5.42
N THR A 127 -4.75 7.66 5.07
CA THR A 127 -3.83 7.84 3.95
C THR A 127 -2.38 7.79 4.42
N LEU A 128 -1.57 6.97 3.76
CA LEU A 128 -0.13 6.93 3.96
C LEU A 128 0.57 7.99 3.11
N ALA A 129 0.30 8.01 1.80
CA ALA A 129 0.95 8.91 0.86
C ALA A 129 0.05 9.25 -0.33
N ILE A 130 0.23 10.45 -0.87
CA ILE A 130 -0.36 10.95 -2.10
C ILE A 130 0.76 11.44 -3.02
N PHE A 131 0.80 10.90 -4.23
CA PHE A 131 1.67 11.34 -5.31
C PHE A 131 0.85 12.19 -6.27
N ARG A 132 1.15 13.49 -6.37
CA ARG A 132 0.33 14.44 -7.14
C ARG A 132 1.15 15.64 -7.60
N GLY A 133 1.04 15.99 -8.88
CA GLY A 133 1.71 17.15 -9.46
C GLY A 133 3.21 17.19 -9.16
N GLY A 134 3.76 18.38 -8.89
CA GLY A 134 5.17 18.57 -8.53
C GLY A 134 6.15 18.29 -9.67
N ARG A 135 7.45 18.27 -9.34
CA ARG A 135 8.53 17.85 -10.24
C ARG A 135 9.30 16.71 -9.57
N ARG A 136 9.71 15.72 -10.36
CA ARG A 136 10.52 14.60 -9.87
C ARG A 136 11.72 15.06 -9.06
N GLN A 137 11.98 14.35 -7.96
CA GLN A 137 13.19 14.49 -7.16
C GLN A 137 13.93 13.15 -7.08
N ASP A 138 15.15 13.09 -7.60
CA ASP A 138 15.92 11.84 -7.66
C ASP A 138 16.25 11.29 -6.27
N ARG A 139 16.38 12.17 -5.28
CA ARG A 139 16.60 11.79 -3.88
C ARG A 139 15.46 10.99 -3.23
N TYR A 140 14.30 10.87 -3.88
CA TYR A 140 13.18 10.03 -3.43
C TYR A 140 13.08 8.69 -4.16
N ALA A 141 13.80 8.54 -5.28
CA ALA A 141 13.83 7.29 -6.01
C ALA A 141 14.65 6.23 -5.27
N THR A 142 14.39 4.96 -5.57
CA THR A 142 15.25 3.84 -5.15
C THR A 142 16.65 4.02 -5.76
N PRO A 143 17.74 3.85 -4.98
CA PRO A 143 19.09 4.04 -5.53
C PRO A 143 19.34 3.06 -6.68
N GLY A 144 19.79 3.57 -7.82
CA GLY A 144 20.01 2.76 -9.03
C GLY A 144 18.77 2.46 -9.87
N ALA A 145 17.58 2.94 -9.48
CA ALA A 145 16.40 2.86 -10.33
C ALA A 145 16.55 3.77 -11.55
N ARG A 146 16.09 3.29 -12.72
CA ARG A 146 15.95 4.16 -13.89
C ARG A 146 14.64 4.96 -13.75
N PRO A 147 14.62 6.24 -14.13
CA PRO A 147 13.40 7.05 -14.08
C PRO A 147 12.25 6.39 -14.83
N GLY A 148 11.08 6.30 -14.19
CA GLY A 148 9.84 5.83 -14.82
C GLY A 148 9.71 4.31 -14.97
N THR A 149 10.73 3.52 -14.61
CA THR A 149 10.56 2.06 -14.50
C THR A 149 10.06 1.68 -13.12
N PRO A 150 8.92 0.98 -12.99
CA PRO A 150 8.53 0.38 -11.72
C PRO A 150 9.67 -0.49 -11.20
N THR A 151 9.98 -0.39 -9.90
CA THR A 151 10.90 -1.33 -9.25
C THR A 151 10.24 -2.73 -9.30
N GLN A 152 10.56 -3.52 -10.32
CA GLN A 152 10.06 -4.89 -10.47
C GLN A 152 10.59 -5.75 -9.31
N ALA A 153 9.67 -6.33 -8.54
CA ALA A 153 9.94 -7.58 -7.83
C ALA A 153 10.24 -8.69 -8.86
N PRO A 154 11.07 -9.69 -8.55
CA PRO A 154 11.42 -10.75 -9.50
C PRO A 154 10.16 -11.38 -10.10
N ALA A 155 10.09 -11.38 -11.44
CA ALA A 155 8.97 -11.88 -12.22
C ALA A 155 8.65 -13.33 -11.84
N GLN A 156 7.48 -13.55 -11.25
CA GLN A 156 6.95 -14.90 -11.12
C GLN A 156 6.52 -15.39 -12.50
N ALA A 157 7.14 -16.49 -12.93
CA ALA A 157 6.70 -17.26 -14.08
C ALA A 157 5.19 -17.53 -13.96
N ALA A 158 4.46 -17.18 -15.01
CA ALA A 158 3.03 -17.43 -15.11
C ALA A 158 2.72 -18.90 -14.81
N ARG A 159 2.09 -19.16 -13.67
CA ARG A 159 1.50 -20.47 -13.41
C ARG A 159 0.25 -20.60 -14.30
N PRO A 160 0.10 -21.68 -15.07
CA PRO A 160 -1.11 -21.91 -15.84
C PRO A 160 -2.33 -22.03 -14.91
N ALA A 161 -3.46 -21.49 -15.37
CA ALA A 161 -4.71 -21.42 -14.64
C ALA A 161 -5.21 -22.82 -14.21
N PRO A 162 -5.87 -22.96 -13.06
CA PRO A 162 -6.48 -24.21 -12.66
C PRO A 162 -7.64 -24.57 -13.59
N THR A 163 -7.54 -25.72 -14.24
CA THR A 163 -8.60 -26.32 -15.06
C THR A 163 -9.83 -26.58 -14.21
N ARG A 164 -10.95 -25.94 -14.55
CA ARG A 164 -12.25 -26.15 -13.91
C ARG A 164 -12.72 -27.60 -14.15
N PRO A 165 -13.05 -28.41 -13.13
CA PRO A 165 -13.61 -29.72 -13.34
C PRO A 165 -15.03 -29.62 -13.93
N ALA A 166 -15.33 -30.52 -14.86
CA ALA A 166 -16.61 -30.61 -15.57
C ALA A 166 -17.78 -30.95 -14.61
N PRO A 167 -19.01 -30.48 -14.91
CA PRO A 167 -20.17 -30.79 -14.09
C PRO A 167 -20.54 -32.28 -14.19
N THR A 168 -20.62 -32.93 -13.03
CA THR A 168 -21.15 -34.29 -12.85
C THR A 168 -22.63 -34.33 -13.20
N GLN A 169 -23.03 -35.32 -14.01
CA GLN A 169 -24.43 -35.57 -14.38
C GLN A 169 -25.28 -35.92 -13.16
N PRO A 170 -26.57 -35.50 -13.11
CA PRO A 170 -27.47 -35.84 -12.03
C PRO A 170 -27.88 -37.32 -12.10
N ARG A 171 -27.77 -38.00 -10.95
CA ARG A 171 -28.24 -39.37 -10.70
C ARG A 171 -29.78 -39.40 -10.73
N PRO A 172 -30.42 -40.38 -11.39
CA PRO A 172 -31.88 -40.49 -11.40
C PRO A 172 -32.43 -40.90 -10.02
N ALA A 173 -33.59 -40.33 -9.68
CA ALA A 173 -34.32 -40.58 -8.44
C ALA A 173 -34.96 -41.98 -8.41
N PRO A 174 -35.07 -42.65 -7.25
CA PRO A 174 -35.80 -43.90 -7.13
C PRO A 174 -37.32 -43.65 -7.19
N THR A 175 -37.99 -44.36 -8.09
CA THR A 175 -39.45 -44.46 -8.19
C THR A 175 -40.05 -45.09 -6.94
N ARG A 176 -41.04 -44.42 -6.35
CA ARG A 176 -41.94 -44.97 -5.33
C ARG A 176 -42.81 -46.06 -5.98
N ALA A 177 -42.90 -47.21 -5.34
CA ALA A 177 -43.92 -48.22 -5.61
C ALA A 177 -44.87 -48.22 -4.41
N ASP A 178 -46.04 -47.61 -4.59
CA ASP A 178 -47.21 -47.83 -3.76
C ASP A 178 -48.16 -48.71 -4.60
N ASP A 179 -48.44 -49.92 -4.11
CA ASP A 179 -49.69 -50.65 -4.39
C ASP A 179 -49.83 -51.78 -3.35
N GLU A 180 -50.61 -51.50 -2.31
CA GLU A 180 -51.42 -52.47 -1.52
C GLU A 180 -52.68 -52.83 -2.35
N PRO A 181 -53.61 -53.75 -1.96
CA PRO A 181 -53.70 -54.74 -0.88
C PRO A 181 -54.32 -56.08 -1.42
N PRO A 182 -55.18 -56.83 -0.69
CA PRO A 182 -55.08 -57.48 0.62
C PRO A 182 -55.16 -59.02 0.50
N PHE A 183 -54.74 -59.77 1.54
CA PHE A 183 -55.42 -60.91 2.17
C PHE A 183 -54.61 -61.42 3.37
#